data_AF-A0A0C3BG68-F1
#
_entry.id   AF-A0A0C3BG68-F1
#
_cell.length_a   1.000
_cell.length_b   1.000
_cell.length_c   1.000
_cell.angle_alpha   90.00
_cell.angle_beta   90.00
_cell.angle_gamma   90.00
#
_symmetry.space_group_name_H-M   'P 1'
#
loop_
_entity.id
_entity.type
_entity.pdbx_description
1 polymer ?
#
loop_
_entity_poly.entity_id
_entity_poly.type
_entity_poly.pdbx_seq_one_letter_code
_entity_poly.pdbx_strand_id
1 'polypeptide(L)'
;MLCSYGRRCGLSSIRVWTQLIDSVKEGLHDKFKTQYRFSEAYHMSQMRDLPPIAGAIIWARQIESQLLTYMKRVEDILGKGWELYAEGPKLQSESAAFRKKLDTRPVYDAWLHDINRLNMGVNGRLFEIVHLRGGGFQLAVNFDPQVITLFKEVRNLLWLKFRCRMPLRIWRRMPRGFIRMLLVLRRR
;
A
#
# COMPACT_ATOMS: atom_id res chain seq x y z
N MET A 1 -5.14 26.99 -54.68
CA MET A 1 -4.79 27.27 -53.26
C MET A 1 -5.75 26.52 -52.38
N LEU A 2 -5.32 25.53 -51.59
CA LEU A 2 -5.98 25.00 -50.37
C LEU A 2 -5.36 23.63 -50.00
N CYS A 3 -4.15 23.64 -49.42
CA CYS A 3 -3.64 22.47 -48.69
C CYS A 3 -2.46 22.88 -47.80
N SER A 4 -2.70 23.51 -46.64
CA SER A 4 -1.62 23.83 -45.69
C SER A 4 -2.03 23.93 -44.21
N TYR A 5 -3.29 23.67 -43.85
CA TYR A 5 -3.75 23.80 -42.46
C TYR A 5 -3.76 22.50 -41.63
N GLY A 6 -3.69 21.31 -42.26
CA GLY A 6 -3.82 20.03 -41.54
C GLY A 6 -2.60 19.58 -40.72
N ARG A 7 -1.37 19.97 -41.10
CA ARG A 7 -0.14 19.47 -40.45
C ARG A 7 0.26 20.24 -39.17
N ARG A 8 -0.19 21.49 -39.01
CA ARG A 8 0.17 22.32 -37.85
C ARG A 8 -0.62 22.00 -36.58
N CYS A 9 -1.90 21.61 -36.69
CA CYS A 9 -2.71 21.20 -35.54
C CYS A 9 -2.35 19.82 -34.97
N GLY A 10 -1.88 18.88 -35.80
CA GLY A 10 -1.44 17.56 -35.33
C GLY A 10 -0.17 17.63 -34.49
N LEU A 11 0.81 18.45 -34.91
CA LEU A 11 2.09 18.62 -34.20
C LEU A 11 1.96 19.41 -32.88
N SER A 12 1.01 20.35 -32.79
CA SER A 12 0.71 21.05 -31.54
C SER A 12 -0.02 20.15 -30.55
N SER A 13 -0.94 19.30 -31.02
CA SER A 13 -1.60 18.31 -30.16
C SER A 13 -0.58 17.30 -29.60
N ILE A 14 0.29 16.73 -30.44
CA ILE A 14 1.33 15.77 -30.02
C ILE A 14 2.28 16.39 -28.97
N ARG A 15 2.74 17.64 -29.16
CA ARG A 15 3.64 18.31 -28.19
C ARG A 15 2.99 18.57 -26.83
N VAL A 16 1.75 19.08 -26.82
CA VAL A 16 1.02 19.31 -25.56
C VAL A 16 0.78 17.97 -24.84
N TRP A 17 0.53 16.90 -25.58
CA TRP A 17 0.37 15.56 -25.03
C TRP A 17 1.64 14.99 -24.42
N THR A 18 2.79 15.13 -25.08
CA THR A 18 4.08 14.68 -24.51
C THR A 18 4.35 15.37 -23.16
N GLN A 19 4.02 16.66 -23.03
CA GLN A 19 4.15 17.39 -21.76
C GLN A 19 3.18 16.90 -20.68
N LEU A 20 1.94 16.56 -21.05
CA LEU A 20 0.96 16.00 -20.12
C LEU A 20 1.37 14.59 -19.66
N ILE A 21 1.89 13.76 -20.56
CA ILE A 21 2.38 12.42 -20.23
C ILE A 21 3.58 12.51 -19.29
N ASP A 22 4.53 13.41 -19.58
CA ASP A 22 5.72 13.60 -18.75
C ASP A 22 5.38 14.14 -17.37
N SER A 23 4.53 15.18 -17.25
CA SER A 23 4.13 15.72 -15.95
C SER A 23 3.44 14.70 -15.06
N VAL A 24 2.64 13.81 -15.65
CA VAL A 24 1.93 12.77 -14.93
C VAL A 24 2.87 11.64 -14.50
N LYS A 25 3.81 11.27 -15.36
CA LYS A 25 4.89 10.33 -15.03
C LYS A 25 5.77 10.87 -13.90
N GLU A 26 6.14 12.14 -13.94
CA GLU A 26 6.91 12.81 -12.88
C GLU A 26 6.14 12.81 -11.56
N GLY A 27 4.85 13.17 -11.59
CA GLY A 27 4.00 13.13 -10.40
C GLY A 27 3.90 11.75 -9.74
N LEU A 28 3.96 10.66 -10.51
CA LEU A 28 4.01 9.30 -9.95
C LEU A 28 5.37 8.97 -9.34
N HIS A 29 6.45 9.37 -10.00
CA HIS A 29 7.81 9.16 -9.50
C HIS A 29 8.03 9.94 -8.21
N ASP A 30 7.54 11.17 -8.11
CA ASP A 30 7.71 12.00 -6.93
C ASP A 30 6.91 11.46 -5.74
N LYS A 31 5.66 10.99 -5.97
CA LYS A 31 4.92 10.26 -4.94
C LYS A 31 5.68 9.04 -4.43
N PHE A 32 6.29 8.28 -5.34
CA PHE A 32 7.09 7.12 -4.95
C PHE A 32 8.32 7.52 -4.11
N LYS A 33 9.03 8.59 -4.49
CA LYS A 33 10.22 9.10 -3.77
C LYS A 33 9.89 9.59 -2.37
N THR A 34 8.76 10.26 -2.17
CA THR A 34 8.32 10.76 -0.85
C THR A 34 8.14 9.60 0.15
N GLN A 35 8.00 8.37 -0.34
CA GLN A 35 7.71 7.16 0.43
C GLN A 35 6.36 7.24 1.14
N TYR A 36 5.76 6.08 1.38
CA TYR A 36 4.47 6.04 2.05
C TYR A 36 4.50 6.70 3.44
N ARG A 37 5.54 6.42 4.25
CA ARG A 37 5.63 6.85 5.65
C ARG A 37 5.60 8.38 5.85
N PHE A 38 6.08 9.15 4.89
CA PHE A 38 6.13 10.62 4.97
C PHE A 38 5.02 11.29 4.16
N SER A 39 4.13 10.51 3.55
CA SER A 39 3.04 11.02 2.73
C SER A 39 1.81 11.36 3.58
N GLU A 40 1.00 12.32 3.12
CA GLU A 40 -0.32 12.59 3.70
C GLU A 40 -1.22 11.35 3.70
N ALA A 41 -1.03 10.44 2.73
CA ALA A 41 -1.76 9.18 2.67
C ALA A 41 -1.52 8.30 3.91
N TYR A 42 -0.33 8.35 4.52
CA TYR A 42 -0.06 7.67 5.78
C TYR A 42 -0.88 8.28 6.92
N HIS A 43 -0.87 9.60 7.08
CA HIS A 43 -1.67 10.28 8.11
C HIS A 43 -3.18 10.01 7.95
N MET A 44 -3.69 10.09 6.71
CA MET A 44 -5.09 9.77 6.41
C MET A 44 -5.43 8.30 6.70
N SER A 45 -4.51 7.38 6.42
CA SER A 45 -4.72 5.96 6.70
C SER A 45 -4.85 5.67 8.19
N GLN A 46 -4.04 6.35 9.02
CA GLN A 46 -4.11 6.19 10.48
C GLN A 46 -5.47 6.66 11.02
N MET A 47 -5.97 7.80 10.53
CA MET A 47 -7.31 8.30 10.89
C MET A 47 -8.46 7.39 10.44
N ARG A 48 -8.23 6.55 9.41
CA ARG A 48 -9.19 5.57 8.87
C ARG A 48 -9.00 4.16 9.45
N ASP A 49 -8.23 4.02 10.53
CA ASP A 49 -7.93 2.72 11.15
C ASP A 49 -7.22 1.71 10.23
N LEU A 50 -6.52 2.20 9.20
CA LEU A 50 -5.69 1.37 8.34
C LEU A 50 -4.31 1.18 8.98
N PRO A 51 -3.88 -0.07 9.20
CA PRO A 51 -2.60 -0.34 9.82
C PRO A 51 -1.45 -0.12 8.81
N PRO A 52 -0.24 0.18 9.29
CA PRO A 52 0.85 0.74 8.48
C PRO A 52 1.30 -0.15 7.30
N ILE A 53 1.38 -1.47 7.46
CA ILE A 53 1.86 -2.40 6.43
C ILE A 53 0.81 -2.59 5.35
N ALA A 54 -0.44 -2.88 5.72
CA ALA A 54 -1.54 -2.95 4.77
C ALA A 54 -1.74 -1.62 4.03
N GLY A 55 -1.61 -0.48 4.73
CA GLY A 55 -1.67 0.85 4.15
C GLY A 55 -0.58 1.07 3.10
N ALA A 56 0.67 0.68 3.38
CA ALA A 56 1.78 0.77 2.45
C ALA A 56 1.55 -0.07 1.18
N ILE A 57 1.02 -1.29 1.35
CA ILE A 57 0.72 -2.20 0.24
C ILE A 57 -0.43 -1.64 -0.62
N ILE A 58 -1.49 -1.14 -0.01
CA ILE A 58 -2.61 -0.51 -0.73
C ILE A 58 -2.11 0.70 -1.52
N TRP A 59 -1.30 1.56 -0.90
CA TRP A 59 -0.73 2.73 -1.53
C TRP A 59 0.15 2.37 -2.74
N ALA A 60 1.04 1.39 -2.60
CA ALA A 60 1.88 0.90 -3.72
C ALA A 60 1.02 0.35 -4.88
N ARG A 61 -0.01 -0.46 -4.58
CA ARG A 61 -0.95 -0.99 -5.58
C ARG A 61 -1.77 0.11 -6.27
N GLN A 62 -2.10 1.20 -5.55
CA GLN A 62 -2.77 2.35 -6.15
C GLN A 62 -1.86 3.06 -7.15
N ILE A 63 -0.57 3.24 -6.84
CA ILE A 63 0.40 3.79 -7.79
C ILE A 63 0.57 2.87 -8.99
N GLU A 64 0.65 1.55 -8.79
CA GLU A 64 0.72 0.58 -9.90
C GLU A 64 -0.52 0.66 -10.79
N SER A 65 -1.71 0.77 -10.20
CA SER A 65 -2.97 0.88 -10.96
C SER A 65 -3.03 2.19 -11.76
N GLN A 66 -2.50 3.28 -11.21
CA GLN A 66 -2.37 4.55 -11.92
C GLN A 66 -1.39 4.39 -13.10
N LEU A 67 -0.21 3.79 -12.88
CA LEU A 67 0.75 3.48 -13.94
C LEU A 67 0.12 2.70 -15.09
N LEU A 68 -0.61 1.62 -14.80
CA LEU A 68 -1.30 0.82 -15.82
C LEU A 68 -2.35 1.64 -16.58
N THR A 69 -3.08 2.51 -15.87
CA THR A 69 -4.05 3.42 -16.51
C THR A 69 -3.35 4.40 -17.45
N TYR A 70 -2.16 4.88 -17.10
CA TYR A 70 -1.36 5.74 -17.99
C TYR A 70 -0.87 4.98 -19.22
N MET A 71 -0.33 3.77 -19.06
CA MET A 71 0.10 2.96 -20.19
C MET A 71 -1.06 2.64 -21.14
N LYS A 72 -2.25 2.38 -20.59
CA LYS A 72 -3.46 2.18 -21.39
C LYS A 72 -3.83 3.44 -22.19
N ARG A 73 -3.77 4.63 -21.57
CA ARG A 73 -4.03 5.90 -22.27
C ARG A 73 -3.02 6.16 -23.39
N VAL A 74 -1.75 5.80 -23.18
CA VAL A 74 -0.73 5.89 -24.23
C VAL A 74 -1.09 4.99 -25.41
N GLU A 75 -1.53 3.75 -25.15
CA GLU A 75 -2.02 2.83 -26.19
C GLU A 75 -3.28 3.37 -26.90
N ASP A 76 -4.24 3.91 -26.17
CA ASP A 76 -5.48 4.48 -26.75
C ASP A 76 -5.19 5.67 -27.67
N ILE A 77 -4.12 6.44 -27.41
CA ILE A 77 -3.73 7.64 -28.18
C ILE A 77 -2.84 7.28 -29.39
N LEU A 78 -1.80 6.49 -29.17
CA LEU A 78 -0.81 6.14 -30.20
C LEU A 78 -1.23 4.94 -31.05
N GLY A 79 -2.24 4.20 -30.62
CA GLY A 79 -2.68 2.96 -31.21
C GLY A 79 -1.85 1.76 -30.77
N LYS A 80 -2.27 0.57 -31.23
CA LYS A 80 -1.53 -0.67 -31.01
C LYS A 80 -0.18 -0.62 -31.71
N GLY A 81 0.85 -1.16 -31.06
CA GLY A 81 2.23 -1.12 -31.59
C GLY A 81 2.97 0.18 -31.30
N TRP A 82 2.52 0.98 -30.33
CA TRP A 82 3.20 2.20 -29.92
C TRP A 82 4.65 1.95 -29.43
N GLU A 83 4.95 0.72 -29.04
CA GLU A 83 6.28 0.25 -28.67
C GLU A 83 7.30 0.34 -29.82
N LEU A 84 6.84 0.42 -31.07
CA LEU A 84 7.70 0.52 -32.26
C LEU A 84 8.07 1.98 -32.62
N TYR A 85 7.43 2.97 -32.01
CA TYR A 85 7.82 4.38 -32.19
C TYR A 85 9.17 4.66 -31.54
N ALA A 86 9.87 5.70 -32.00
CA ALA A 86 11.21 6.06 -31.52
C ALA A 86 11.32 6.20 -29.98
N GLU A 87 10.24 6.60 -29.31
CA GLU A 87 10.19 6.77 -27.84
C GLU A 87 9.54 5.59 -27.11
N GLY A 88 8.92 4.66 -27.83
CA GLY A 88 8.18 3.51 -27.30
C GLY A 88 9.02 2.57 -26.43
N PRO A 89 10.19 2.09 -26.90
CA PRO A 89 11.03 1.16 -26.14
C PRO A 89 11.52 1.76 -24.82
N LYS A 90 11.86 3.06 -24.83
CA LYS A 90 12.30 3.77 -23.63
C LYS A 90 11.18 3.83 -22.60
N LEU A 91 9.98 4.27 -22.99
CA LEU A 91 8.82 4.35 -22.10
C LEU A 91 8.40 2.98 -21.55
N GLN A 92 8.46 1.93 -22.38
CA GLN A 92 8.19 0.56 -21.97
C GLN A 92 9.23 0.09 -20.93
N SER A 93 10.52 0.34 -21.16
CA SER A 93 11.59 -0.06 -20.24
C SER A 93 11.49 0.67 -18.90
N GLU A 94 11.21 1.98 -18.91
CA GLU A 94 11.07 2.80 -17.71
C GLU A 94 9.83 2.43 -16.91
N SER A 95 8.69 2.17 -17.57
CA SER A 95 7.47 1.72 -16.90
C SER A 95 7.63 0.32 -16.29
N ALA A 96 8.30 -0.61 -16.99
CA ALA A 96 8.61 -1.92 -16.45
C ALA A 96 9.55 -1.84 -15.23
N ALA A 97 10.58 -1.00 -15.29
CA ALA A 97 11.50 -0.76 -14.17
C ALA A 97 10.79 -0.12 -12.98
N PHE A 98 9.90 0.85 -13.21
CA PHE A 98 9.11 1.48 -12.16
C PHE A 98 8.12 0.50 -11.53
N ARG A 99 7.45 -0.33 -12.34
CA ARG A 99 6.56 -1.38 -11.85
C ARG A 99 7.27 -2.38 -10.95
N LYS A 100 8.51 -2.77 -11.28
CA LYS A 100 9.33 -3.65 -10.44
C LYS A 100 9.61 -3.04 -9.06
N LYS A 101 9.77 -1.72 -8.97
CA LYS A 101 9.96 -1.00 -7.69
C LYS A 101 8.68 -0.94 -6.84
N LEU A 102 7.51 -1.09 -7.46
CA LEU A 102 6.21 -1.13 -6.78
C LEU A 102 5.85 -2.53 -6.26
N ASP A 103 6.74 -3.52 -6.37
CA ASP A 103 6.49 -4.84 -5.82
C ASP A 103 6.26 -4.76 -4.30
N THR A 104 5.13 -5.31 -3.87
CA THR A 104 4.67 -5.30 -2.49
C THR A 104 5.09 -6.56 -1.72
N ARG A 105 5.60 -7.58 -2.40
CA ARG A 105 6.08 -8.81 -1.74
C ARG A 105 7.21 -8.57 -0.75
N PRO A 106 8.26 -7.78 -1.06
CA PRO A 106 9.34 -7.54 -0.10
C PRO A 106 8.85 -6.89 1.21
N VAL A 107 7.86 -6.00 1.11
CA VAL A 107 7.23 -5.35 2.28
C VAL A 107 6.50 -6.38 3.16
N TYR A 108 5.76 -7.29 2.52
CA TYR A 108 5.06 -8.37 3.21
C TYR A 108 6.02 -9.35 3.88
N ASP A 109 7.06 -9.79 3.17
CA ASP A 109 8.03 -10.77 3.66
C ASP A 109 8.84 -10.23 4.85
N ALA A 110 9.27 -8.96 4.77
CA ALA A 110 9.95 -8.28 5.87
C ALA A 110 9.05 -8.19 7.12
N TRP A 111 7.80 -7.78 6.94
CA TRP A 111 6.83 -7.77 8.04
C TRP A 111 6.61 -9.16 8.65
N LEU A 112 6.46 -10.19 7.81
CA LEU A 112 6.26 -11.56 8.29
C LEU A 112 7.47 -12.04 9.12
N HIS A 113 8.68 -11.72 8.66
CA HIS A 113 9.91 -11.99 9.40
C HIS A 113 9.92 -11.29 10.77
N ASP A 114 9.53 -10.02 10.83
CA ASP A 114 9.49 -9.26 12.08
C ASP A 114 8.46 -9.83 13.07
N ILE A 115 7.24 -10.13 12.60
CA ILE A 115 6.19 -10.73 13.42
C ILE A 115 6.62 -12.07 14.03
N ASN A 116 7.40 -12.87 13.31
CA ASN A 116 7.90 -14.15 13.82
C ASN A 116 8.90 -14.00 14.97
N ARG A 117 9.62 -12.87 15.03
CA ARG A 117 10.60 -12.59 16.09
C ARG A 117 9.97 -11.96 17.33
N LEU A 118 8.84 -11.29 17.18
CA LEU A 118 8.16 -10.63 18.29
C LEU A 118 7.55 -11.65 19.27
N ASN A 119 7.83 -11.48 20.56
CA ASN A 119 7.20 -12.26 21.62
C ASN A 119 5.89 -11.58 22.06
N MET A 120 4.89 -11.59 21.18
CA MET A 120 3.58 -11.01 21.47
C MET A 120 2.75 -11.96 22.35
N GLY A 121 2.49 -11.54 23.58
CA GLY A 121 1.66 -12.26 24.54
C GLY A 121 1.42 -11.44 25.79
N VAL A 122 0.28 -11.65 26.45
CA VAL A 122 0.02 -11.09 27.78
C VAL A 122 0.83 -11.92 28.77
N ASN A 123 1.92 -11.35 29.29
CA ASN A 123 2.63 -11.95 30.42
C ASN A 123 1.98 -11.44 31.71
N GLY A 124 1.40 -12.35 32.51
CA GLY A 124 0.78 -12.00 33.80
C GLY A 124 -0.72 -11.72 33.73
N ARG A 125 -1.22 -10.89 34.66
CA ARG A 125 -2.66 -10.53 34.76
C ARG A 125 -3.01 -9.49 33.70
N LEU A 126 -4.18 -9.64 33.07
CA LEU A 126 -4.71 -8.70 32.07
C LEU A 126 -5.08 -7.34 32.67
N PHE A 127 -5.45 -7.33 33.95
CA PHE A 127 -5.79 -6.12 34.68
C PHE A 127 -4.78 -5.91 35.81
N GLU A 128 -4.33 -4.68 35.96
CA GLU A 128 -3.42 -4.22 37.00
C GLU A 128 -4.04 -3.03 37.72
N ILE A 129 -3.96 -3.02 39.05
CA ILE A 129 -4.44 -1.89 39.86
C ILE A 129 -3.26 -0.96 40.10
N VAL A 130 -3.28 0.22 39.50
CA VAL A 130 -2.24 1.24 39.61
C VAL A 130 -2.61 2.24 40.70
N HIS A 131 -1.68 2.51 41.62
CA HIS A 131 -1.85 3.55 42.63
C HIS A 131 -1.45 4.90 42.05
N LEU A 132 -2.36 5.88 42.13
CA LEU A 132 -2.10 7.25 41.73
C LEU A 132 -1.43 8.01 42.87
N ARG A 133 -0.51 8.92 42.52
CA ARG A 133 0.24 9.73 43.50
C ARG A 133 -0.65 10.62 44.40
N GLY A 134 -1.94 10.78 44.06
CA GLY A 134 -2.93 11.55 44.83
C GLY A 134 -3.89 10.70 45.70
N GLY A 135 -3.61 9.42 45.95
CA GLY A 135 -4.42 8.58 46.85
C GLY A 135 -5.61 7.86 46.21
N GLY A 136 -5.63 7.70 44.89
CA GLY A 136 -6.66 6.96 44.15
C GLY A 136 -6.13 5.67 43.51
N PHE A 137 -7.04 4.78 43.14
CA PHE A 137 -6.73 3.55 42.40
C PHE A 137 -7.28 3.63 40.98
N GLN A 138 -6.50 3.20 39.99
CA GLN A 138 -6.93 3.08 38.60
C GLN A 138 -6.74 1.64 38.12
N LEU A 139 -7.75 1.10 37.43
CA LEU A 139 -7.63 -0.17 36.72
C LEU A 139 -6.93 0.07 35.38
N ALA A 140 -5.71 -0.43 35.23
CA ALA A 140 -4.98 -0.46 33.98
C ALA A 140 -5.13 -1.83 33.30
N VAL A 141 -5.13 -1.84 31.98
CA VAL A 141 -5.12 -3.06 31.18
C VAL A 141 -3.68 -3.33 30.73
N ASN A 142 -3.13 -4.45 31.17
CA ASN A 142 -1.83 -4.95 30.74
C ASN A 142 -2.00 -5.71 29.41
N PHE A 143 -2.17 -4.95 28.33
CA PHE A 143 -2.32 -5.48 26.98
C PHE A 143 -1.45 -4.69 26.00
N ASP A 144 -0.64 -5.40 25.23
CA ASP A 144 0.24 -4.80 24.24
C ASP A 144 -0.56 -4.31 23.01
N PRO A 145 -0.58 -3.00 22.71
CA PRO A 145 -1.27 -2.44 21.54
C PRO A 145 -0.80 -3.04 20.21
N GLN A 146 0.44 -3.54 20.12
CA GLN A 146 0.97 -4.19 18.92
C GLN A 146 0.15 -5.41 18.50
N VAL A 147 -0.49 -6.07 19.46
CA VAL A 147 -1.39 -7.21 19.23
C VAL A 147 -2.63 -6.78 18.44
N ILE A 148 -3.18 -5.60 18.73
CA ILE A 148 -4.32 -5.03 17.98
C ILE A 148 -3.88 -4.70 16.56
N THR A 149 -2.72 -4.06 16.40
CA THR A 149 -2.17 -3.72 15.09
C THR A 149 -1.95 -4.97 14.25
N LEU A 150 -1.34 -6.02 14.81
CA LEU A 150 -1.15 -7.30 14.15
C LEU A 150 -2.46 -7.88 13.61
N PHE A 151 -3.54 -7.82 14.40
CA PHE A 151 -4.84 -8.30 13.94
C PHE A 151 -5.40 -7.47 12.79
N LYS A 152 -5.32 -6.15 12.90
CA LYS A 152 -5.72 -5.24 11.82
C LYS A 152 -4.92 -5.57 10.56
N GLU A 153 -3.61 -5.78 10.67
CA GLU A 153 -2.74 -6.13 9.54
C GLU A 153 -3.19 -7.44 8.88
N VAL A 154 -3.35 -8.50 9.66
CA VAL A 154 -3.65 -9.82 9.11
C VAL A 154 -5.01 -9.84 8.44
N ARG A 155 -6.02 -9.19 9.02
CA ARG A 155 -7.32 -9.03 8.38
C ARG A 155 -7.17 -8.36 7.02
N ASN A 156 -6.50 -7.21 6.94
CA ASN A 156 -6.37 -6.47 5.69
C ASN A 156 -5.52 -7.23 4.66
N LEU A 157 -4.44 -7.88 5.08
CA LEU A 157 -3.60 -8.68 4.19
C LEU A 157 -4.33 -9.89 3.60
N LEU A 158 -5.20 -10.55 4.38
CA LEU A 158 -6.09 -11.59 3.89
C LEU A 158 -7.07 -11.06 2.83
N TRP A 159 -7.65 -9.87 3.06
CA TRP A 159 -8.50 -9.19 2.08
C TRP A 159 -7.74 -8.84 0.80
N LEU A 160 -6.47 -8.45 0.92
CA LEU A 160 -5.55 -8.18 -0.18
C LEU A 160 -5.00 -9.45 -0.86
N LYS A 161 -5.50 -10.64 -0.46
CA LYS A 161 -5.16 -11.98 -0.97
C LYS A 161 -3.72 -12.45 -0.68
N PHE A 162 -3.07 -11.90 0.34
CA PHE A 162 -1.81 -12.45 0.84
C PHE A 162 -2.05 -13.71 1.68
N ARG A 163 -1.13 -14.68 1.57
CA ARG A 163 -1.19 -15.95 2.31
C ARG A 163 -0.67 -15.77 3.74
N CYS A 164 -1.45 -15.13 4.60
CA CYS A 164 -1.10 -14.97 6.01
C CYS A 164 -1.41 -16.24 6.82
N ARG A 165 -0.44 -17.15 6.93
CA ARG A 165 -0.50 -18.20 7.96
C ARG A 165 0.07 -17.64 9.26
N MET A 166 -0.82 -17.15 10.11
CA MET A 166 -0.46 -16.69 11.45
C MET A 166 0.26 -17.79 12.24
N PRO A 167 1.36 -17.47 12.96
CA PRO A 167 2.03 -18.42 13.84
C PRO A 167 1.08 -18.94 14.93
N LEU A 168 0.99 -20.26 15.08
CA LEU A 168 0.13 -20.92 16.09
C LEU A 168 0.43 -20.43 17.52
N ARG A 169 1.68 -20.04 17.79
CA ARG A 169 2.13 -19.53 19.08
C ARG A 169 1.43 -18.23 19.49
N ILE A 170 1.13 -17.37 18.52
CA ILE A 170 0.39 -16.12 18.72
C ILE A 170 -1.09 -16.43 18.95
N TRP A 171 -1.68 -17.34 18.15
CA TRP A 171 -3.08 -17.74 18.32
C TRP A 171 -3.40 -18.31 19.71
N ARG A 172 -2.52 -19.15 20.26
CA ARG A 172 -2.75 -19.80 21.56
C ARG A 172 -2.73 -18.83 22.75
N ARG A 173 -2.08 -17.68 22.62
CA ARG A 173 -1.96 -16.66 23.67
C ARG A 173 -3.04 -15.57 23.61
N MET A 174 -3.93 -15.64 22.62
CA MET A 174 -4.98 -14.63 22.44
C MET A 174 -6.24 -14.94 23.25
N PRO A 175 -6.93 -13.93 23.79
CA PRO A 175 -8.25 -14.10 24.39
C PRO A 175 -9.24 -14.73 23.39
N ARG A 176 -10.09 -15.65 23.86
CA ARG A 176 -11.04 -16.40 23.01
C ARG A 176 -11.97 -15.50 22.19
N GLY A 177 -12.28 -14.29 22.66
CA GLY A 177 -13.08 -13.30 21.92
C GLY A 177 -12.43 -12.85 20.60
N PHE A 178 -11.11 -12.64 20.59
CA PHE A 178 -10.36 -12.21 19.39
C PHE A 178 -10.21 -13.34 18.37
N ILE A 179 -10.01 -14.57 18.85
CA ILE A 179 -9.96 -15.79 18.03
C ILE A 179 -11.28 -15.95 17.24
N ARG A 180 -12.42 -15.69 17.89
CA ARG A 180 -13.75 -15.79 17.27
C ARG A 180 -13.94 -14.74 16.16
N MET A 181 -13.44 -13.51 16.36
CA MET A 181 -13.50 -12.44 15.35
C MET A 181 -12.72 -12.78 14.07
N LEU A 182 -11.52 -13.37 14.21
CA LEU A 182 -10.73 -13.81 13.06
C LEU A 182 -11.34 -15.02 12.32
N LEU A 183 -11.90 -15.99 13.05
CA LEU A 183 -12.53 -17.17 12.46
C LEU A 183 -13.78 -16.80 11.64
N VAL A 184 -14.53 -15.77 12.05
CA VAL A 184 -15.67 -15.22 11.29
C VAL A 184 -15.19 -14.58 9.98
N LEU A 185 -14.06 -13.89 9.98
CA LEU A 185 -13.48 -13.26 8.78
C LEU A 185 -12.88 -14.27 7.79
N ARG A 186 -12.48 -15.47 8.22
CA ARG A 186 -11.98 -16.54 7.33
C ARG A 186 -13.10 -17.27 6.57
N ARG A 187 -14.36 -17.11 6.99
CA ARG A 187 -15.54 -17.78 6.41
C ARG A 187 -16.30 -16.95 5.36
N ARG A 188 -15.85 -15.74 5.04
CA ARG A 188 -16.33 -14.93 3.90
C ARG A 188 -15.19 -14.71 2.91
#